data_AF-A0AAE4Q8X9-F1
#
_entry.id   AF-A0AAE4Q8X9-F1
#
_cell.length_a   1.000
_cell.length_b   1.000
_cell.length_c   1.000
_cell.angle_alpha   90.00
_cell.angle_beta   90.00
_cell.angle_gamma   90.00
#
_symmetry.space_group_name_H-M   'P 1'
#
loop_
_entity.id
_entity.type
_entity.pdbx_description
1 polymer ?
#
loop_
_entity_poly.entity_id
_entity_poly.type
_entity_poly.pdbx_seq_one_letter_code
_entity_poly.pdbx_strand_id
1 'polypeptide(L)'
;LKLKRHYYIQLWEREDWLQEGYLILVSLLEQHPELLWEDERLYRYFKTKFSSYLKDVLRQQESQKRQFHKMAYEEIGDVAHAIPS
;
A
#
# COMPACT_ATOMS: atom_id res chain seq x y z
N LEU A 1 -13.31 -4.29 10.85
CA LEU A 1 -11.93 -3.98 10.39
C LEU A 1 -11.40 -2.74 11.10
N LYS A 2 -10.73 -2.89 12.25
CA LYS A 2 -10.16 -1.74 12.99
C LYS A 2 -9.12 -0.98 12.14
N LEU A 3 -8.26 -1.69 11.42
CA LEU A 3 -7.20 -1.08 10.58
C LEU A 3 -7.74 -0.32 9.36
N LYS A 4 -8.81 -0.81 8.71
CA LYS A 4 -9.52 -0.07 7.64
C LYS A 4 -10.03 1.30 8.07
N ARG A 5 -10.30 1.49 9.37
CA ARG A 5 -10.70 2.79 9.92
C ARG A 5 -9.50 3.72 10.18
N HIS A 6 -8.30 3.16 10.32
CA HIS A 6 -7.07 3.93 10.63
C HIS A 6 -6.25 4.24 9.37
N TYR A 7 -6.32 3.39 8.35
CA TYR A 7 -5.60 3.55 7.10
C TYR A 7 -6.59 3.66 5.95
N TYR A 8 -6.56 4.78 5.24
CA TYR A 8 -7.27 4.95 3.98
C TYR A 8 -6.33 4.58 2.84
N ILE A 9 -6.53 3.40 2.24
CA ILE A 9 -5.81 2.97 1.04
C ILE A 9 -6.72 3.27 -0.15
N GLN A 10 -6.24 4.10 -1.07
CA GLN A 10 -7.02 4.52 -2.22
C GLN A 10 -7.36 3.30 -3.10
N LEU A 11 -8.60 3.24 -3.57
CA LEU A 11 -9.18 2.17 -4.42
C LEU A 11 -9.44 0.82 -3.74
N TRP A 12 -9.08 0.63 -2.47
CA TRP A 12 -9.35 -0.65 -1.80
C TRP A 12 -10.80 -0.78 -1.32
N GLU A 13 -11.49 -1.80 -1.83
CA GLU A 13 -12.77 -2.29 -1.37
C GLU A 13 -12.62 -3.30 -0.24
N ARG A 14 -13.73 -3.72 0.39
CA ARG A 14 -13.68 -4.65 1.53
C ARG A 14 -12.98 -5.96 1.16
N GLU A 15 -13.19 -6.41 -0.07
CA GLU A 15 -12.66 -7.63 -0.65
C GLU A 15 -11.13 -7.56 -0.74
N ASP A 16 -10.57 -6.44 -1.18
CA ASP A 16 -9.11 -6.24 -1.21
C ASP A 16 -8.50 -6.35 0.18
N TRP A 17 -9.14 -5.72 1.18
CA TRP A 17 -8.70 -5.83 2.58
C TRP A 17 -8.68 -7.28 3.10
N LEU A 18 -9.65 -8.09 2.69
CA LEU A 18 -9.74 -9.50 3.08
C LEU A 18 -8.73 -10.35 2.33
N GLN A 19 -8.58 -10.13 1.03
CA GLN A 19 -7.64 -10.86 0.19
C GLN A 19 -6.21 -10.64 0.65
N GLU A 20 -5.80 -9.39 0.84
CA GLU A 20 -4.45 -9.04 1.32
C GLU A 20 -4.20 -9.56 2.74
N GLY A 21 -5.22 -9.47 3.61
CA GLY A 21 -5.17 -10.08 4.93
C GLY A 21 -4.96 -11.60 4.87
N TYR A 22 -5.65 -12.29 3.95
CA TYR A 22 -5.52 -13.72 3.77
C TYR A 22 -4.13 -14.10 3.26
N LEU A 23 -3.60 -13.41 2.25
CA LEU A 23 -2.26 -13.66 1.72
C LEU A 23 -1.19 -13.56 2.81
N ILE A 24 -1.26 -12.53 3.66
CA ILE A 24 -0.31 -12.35 4.76
C ILE A 24 -0.48 -13.41 5.82
N LEU A 25 -1.72 -13.82 6.13
CA LEU A 25 -1.98 -14.88 7.09
C LEU A 25 -1.41 -16.23 6.60
N VAL A 26 -1.65 -16.59 5.34
CA VAL A 26 -1.13 -17.82 4.75
C VAL A 26 0.40 -17.81 4.75
N SER A 27 1.02 -16.73 4.26
CA SER A 27 2.48 -16.61 4.25
C SER A 27 3.09 -16.67 5.67
N LEU A 28 2.40 -16.09 6.67
CA LEU A 28 2.82 -16.19 8.06
C LEU A 28 2.76 -17.64 8.58
N LEU A 29 1.69 -18.38 8.27
CA LEU A 29 1.51 -19.76 8.69
C LEU A 29 2.43 -20.75 7.95
N GLU A 30 2.79 -20.45 6.70
CA GLU A 30 3.80 -21.22 5.96
C GLU A 30 5.19 -21.09 6.59
N GLN A 31 5.55 -19.90 7.09
CA GLN A 31 6.83 -19.65 7.75
C GLN A 31 6.85 -20.12 9.21
N HIS A 32 5.70 -20.06 9.87
CA HIS A 32 5.54 -20.32 11.30
C HIS A 32 4.30 -21.20 11.56
N PRO A 33 4.32 -22.48 11.13
CA PRO A 33 3.17 -23.38 11.26
C PRO A 33 2.78 -23.65 12.71
N GLU A 34 3.69 -23.47 13.67
CA GLU A 34 3.41 -23.59 15.11
C GLU A 34 2.34 -22.60 15.59
N LEU A 35 2.19 -21.46 14.91
CA LEU A 35 1.21 -20.44 15.27
C LEU A 35 -0.23 -20.88 15.06
N LEU A 36 -0.46 -21.94 14.27
CA LEU A 36 -1.81 -22.47 14.01
C LEU A 36 -2.53 -22.90 15.29
N TRP A 37 -1.78 -23.26 16.33
CA TRP A 37 -2.31 -23.76 17.60
C TRP A 37 -2.30 -22.70 18.71
N GLU A 38 -1.78 -21.50 18.44
CA GLU A 38 -1.62 -20.42 19.41
C GLU A 38 -2.38 -19.16 18.96
N ASP A 39 -3.72 -19.18 19.01
CA ASP A 39 -4.59 -18.11 18.50
C ASP A 39 -4.18 -16.70 18.93
N GLU A 40 -3.85 -16.51 20.22
CA GLU A 40 -3.46 -15.19 20.72
C GLU A 40 -2.14 -14.71 20.11
N ARG A 41 -1.17 -15.61 19.96
CA ARG A 41 0.13 -15.31 19.37
C ARG A 41 0.00 -15.09 17.88
N LEU A 42 -0.75 -15.94 17.18
CA LEU A 42 -1.09 -15.77 15.77
C LEU A 42 -1.72 -14.41 15.52
N TYR A 43 -2.71 -14.02 16.34
CA TYR A 43 -3.35 -12.72 16.23
C TYR A 43 -2.35 -11.56 16.37
N ARG A 44 -1.45 -11.60 17.37
CA ARG A 44 -0.43 -10.55 17.57
C ARG A 44 0.55 -10.47 16.40
N TYR A 45 1.02 -11.60 15.90
CA TYR A 45 1.95 -11.67 14.77
C TYR A 45 1.29 -11.17 13.50
N PHE A 46 0.11 -11.70 13.18
CA PHE A 46 -0.68 -11.30 12.03
C PHE A 46 -0.97 -9.80 12.06
N LYS A 47 -1.49 -9.28 13.18
CA LYS A 47 -1.79 -7.85 13.33
C LYS A 47 -0.56 -6.99 13.08
N THR A 48 0.60 -7.40 13.59
CA THR A 48 1.87 -6.67 13.41
C THR A 48 2.31 -6.68 11.95
N LYS A 49 2.36 -7.86 11.32
CA LYS A 49 2.75 -8.03 9.91
C LYS A 49 1.80 -7.26 8.98
N PHE A 50 0.49 -7.41 9.18
CA PHE A 50 -0.50 -6.73 8.36
C PHE A 50 -0.43 -5.21 8.52
N SER A 51 -0.24 -4.70 9.75
CA SER A 51 -0.08 -3.26 9.97
C SER A 51 1.18 -2.70 9.29
N SER A 52 2.28 -3.44 9.29
CA SER A 52 3.50 -3.04 8.57
C SER A 52 3.28 -3.01 7.06
N TYR A 53 2.66 -4.05 6.52
CA TYR A 53 2.31 -4.13 5.10
C TYR A 53 1.46 -2.94 4.64
N LEU A 54 0.40 -2.60 5.38
CA LEU A 54 -0.46 -1.45 5.03
C LEU A 54 0.32 -0.13 4.98
N LYS A 55 1.31 0.05 5.87
CA LYS A 55 2.19 1.24 5.82
C LYS A 55 3.05 1.24 4.57
N ASP A 56 3.54 0.08 4.11
CA ASP A 56 4.32 -0.03 2.89
C ASP A 56 3.49 0.26 1.65
N VAL A 57 2.26 -0.27 1.58
CA VAL A 57 1.29 0.06 0.52
C VAL A 57 1.03 1.57 0.44
N LEU A 58 0.82 2.23 1.58
CA LEU A 58 0.62 3.69 1.63
C LEU A 58 1.86 4.45 1.16
N ARG A 59 3.06 4.03 1.59
CA ARG A 59 4.31 4.65 1.13
C ARG A 59 4.48 4.51 -0.37
N GLN A 60 4.11 3.36 -0.93
CA GLN A 60 4.17 3.12 -2.37
C GLN A 60 3.19 4.03 -3.13
N GLN A 61 1.93 4.15 -2.67
CA GLN A 61 0.95 5.07 -3.25
C GLN A 61 1.45 6.52 -3.23
N GLU A 62 1.95 6.98 -2.09
CA GLU A 62 2.48 8.34 -1.99
C GLU A 62 3.74 8.55 -2.85
N SER A 63 4.55 7.51 -3.03
CA SER A 63 5.69 7.56 -3.96
C SER A 63 5.26 7.70 -5.41
N GLN A 64 4.24 6.96 -5.83
CA GLN A 64 3.68 7.06 -7.18
C GLN A 64 3.09 8.45 -7.42
N LYS A 65 2.31 9.00 -6.47
CA LYS A 65 1.81 10.38 -6.57
C LYS A 65 2.93 11.40 -6.75
N ARG A 66 4.04 11.28 -6.01
CA ARG A 66 5.21 12.16 -6.19
C ARG A 66 5.83 12.05 -7.58
N GLN A 67 5.84 10.87 -8.19
CA GLN A 67 6.32 10.70 -9.57
C GLN A 67 5.42 11.45 -10.57
N PHE A 68 4.09 11.37 -10.41
CA PHE A 68 3.15 12.13 -11.23
C PHE A 68 3.23 13.65 -11.00
N HIS A 69 3.57 14.09 -9.79
CA HIS A 69 3.76 15.51 -9.46
C HIS A 69 5.08 16.10 -9.97
N LYS A 70 6.00 15.29 -10.52
CA LYS A 70 7.10 15.85 -11.31
C LYS A 70 6.51 16.38 -12.61
N MET A 71 6.35 17.71 -12.70
CA MET A 71 6.05 18.37 -13.97
C MET A 71 7.01 17.82 -15.03
N ALA A 72 6.48 17.39 -16.17
CA ALA A 72 7.31 17.14 -17.34
C ALA A 72 8.07 18.44 -17.60
N TYR A 73 9.40 18.37 -17.61
CA TYR A 73 10.20 19.50 -18.05
C TYR A 73 9.95 19.65 -19.55
N GLU A 74 8.99 20.49 -19.91
CA GLU A 74 8.90 21.00 -21.26
C GLU A 74 10.04 22.01 -21.43
N GLU A 75 10.98 21.73 -22.32
CA GLU A 75 11.93 22.76 -22.76
C GLU A 75 11.11 23.87 -23.41
N ILE A 76 11.04 25.02 -22.75
CA ILE A 76 10.34 26.23 -23.23
C ILE A 76 10.90 26.72 -24.58
N GLY A 77 12.06 26.19 -25.03
CA GLY A 77 12.67 26.48 -26.33
C GLY A 77 11.77 26.16 -27.53
N ASP A 78 10.95 25.11 -27.47
CA ASP A 78 10.12 24.69 -28.62
C ASP A 78 8.82 25.52 -28.77
N VAL A 79 8.40 26.23 -27.71
CA VAL A 79 7.17 27.05 -27.71
C VAL A 79 7.45 28.54 -27.98
N ALA A 80 8.72 28.97 -27.91
CA ALA A 80 9.11 30.36 -28.13
C ALA A 80 8.75 30.88 -29.54
N HIS A 81 8.69 30.00 -30.54
CA HIS A 81 8.32 30.34 -31.92
C HIS A 81 6.82 30.52 -32.15
N ALA A 82 5.97 30.11 -31.20
CA ALA A 82 4.51 30.12 -31.34
C ALA A 82 3.83 31.36 -30.74
N ILE A 83 4.58 32.32 -30.18
CA ILE A 83 4.02 33.57 -29.66
C ILE A 83 4.05 34.61 -30.80
N PRO A 84 2.89 34.99 -31.37
CA PRO A 84 2.84 36.08 -32.35
C PRO A 84 3.16 37.40 -31.65
N SER A 85 3.90 38.27 -32.35
CA SER A 85 4.24 39.63 -31.89
C SER A 85 3.01 40.52 -31.70
#